data_AF-X8AE18-F1
#
_entry.id   AF-X8AE18-F1
#
_cell.length_a   1.000
_cell.length_b   1.000
_cell.length_c   1.000
_cell.angle_alpha   90.00
_cell.angle_beta   90.00
_cell.angle_gamma   90.00
#
_symmetry.space_group_name_H-M   'P 1'
#
loop_
_entity.id
_entity.type
_entity.pdbx_description
1 polymer ?
#
loop_
_entity_poly.entity_id
_entity_poly.type
_entity_poly.pdbx_seq_one_letter_code
_entity_poly.pdbx_strand_id
1 'polypeptide(L)'
;MRCRDLTCRWPGCDKPAFECDLDHTIPYAQGGPTHASNLKAYCRTHHLVKTFWGWREKQLPDGTLILTAPTGHTYVTTPGSALLFPALCQPTGEMAAPPANPPQHHCGDRAAMMPKRRRTRAQDRAQRIAAERRRNREARLARREERLSYFNLPHPTTTTTTHHRFSCDSTRFELHHTTW
;
A
#
# COMPACT_ATOMS: atom_id res chain seq x y z
N MET A 1 5.22 14.04 2.54
CA MET A 1 5.67 14.30 1.15
C MET A 1 5.40 15.74 0.74
N ARG A 2 4.15 16.19 0.61
CA ARG A 2 3.86 17.60 0.24
C ARG A 2 4.48 18.64 1.16
N CYS A 3 4.47 18.41 2.47
CA CYS A 3 5.14 19.25 3.46
C CYS A 3 6.67 19.30 3.33
N ARG A 4 7.30 18.22 2.84
CA ARG A 4 8.74 18.15 2.57
C ARG A 4 9.08 18.91 1.29
N ASP A 5 8.28 18.70 0.26
CA ASP A 5 8.57 19.18 -1.08
C ASP A 5 8.24 20.66 -1.26
N LEU A 6 7.19 21.16 -0.58
CA LEU A 6 6.60 22.52 -0.63
C LEU A 6 6.09 22.97 -2.01
N THR A 7 6.84 22.70 -3.07
CA THR A 7 6.50 22.98 -4.47
C THR A 7 6.73 21.75 -5.34
N CYS A 8 6.29 21.84 -6.59
CA CYS A 8 6.65 20.90 -7.64
C CYS A 8 8.16 20.77 -7.73
N ARG A 9 8.64 19.52 -7.78
CA ARG A 9 10.07 19.20 -7.70
C ARG A 9 10.81 19.29 -9.03
N TRP A 10 10.11 19.70 -10.09
CA TRP A 10 10.71 19.93 -11.41
C TRP A 10 11.62 21.17 -11.37
N PRO A 11 12.79 21.15 -12.02
CA PRO A 11 13.70 22.30 -12.05
C PRO A 11 12.98 23.58 -12.48
N GLY A 12 13.02 24.61 -11.64
CA GLY A 12 12.42 25.92 -11.91
C GLY A 12 10.90 26.01 -11.77
N CYS A 13 10.21 24.96 -11.33
CA CYS A 13 8.75 25.02 -11.11
C CYS A 13 8.42 25.43 -9.67
N ASP A 14 7.52 26.39 -9.52
CA ASP A 14 7.07 26.97 -8.25
C ASP A 14 5.64 26.54 -7.86
N LYS A 15 4.96 25.74 -8.70
CA LYS A 15 3.60 25.25 -8.43
C LYS A 15 3.52 24.63 -7.02
N PRO A 16 2.58 25.04 -6.16
CA PRO A 16 2.56 24.59 -4.78
C PRO A 16 2.21 23.10 -4.65
N ALA A 17 2.86 22.40 -3.72
CA ALA A 17 2.76 20.94 -3.59
C ALA A 17 1.35 20.44 -3.25
N PHE A 18 0.47 21.28 -2.70
CA PHE A 18 -0.93 20.91 -2.46
C PHE A 18 -1.76 20.76 -3.74
N GLU A 19 -1.32 21.40 -4.84
CA GLU A 19 -1.89 21.23 -6.19
C GLU A 19 -1.14 20.18 -7.03
N CYS A 20 -0.13 19.53 -6.44
CA CYS A 20 0.67 18.52 -7.10
C CYS A 20 0.14 17.11 -6.85
N ASP A 21 0.34 16.25 -7.86
CA ASP A 21 0.23 14.80 -7.73
C ASP A 21 1.44 14.27 -6.94
N LEU A 22 1.24 13.20 -6.18
CA LEU A 22 2.34 12.42 -5.61
C LEU A 22 2.75 11.36 -6.62
N ASP A 23 3.93 11.53 -7.20
CA ASP A 23 4.46 10.70 -8.26
C ASP A 23 5.53 9.74 -7.71
N HIS A 24 5.44 8.46 -8.10
CA HIS A 24 6.40 7.44 -7.71
C HIS A 24 7.63 7.45 -8.63
N THR A 25 8.83 7.45 -8.05
CA THR A 25 10.11 7.31 -8.79
C THR A 25 10.20 5.96 -9.49
N ILE A 26 9.97 4.89 -8.76
CA ILE A 26 9.69 3.56 -9.30
C ILE A 26 8.17 3.44 -9.42
N PRO A 27 7.60 3.33 -10.64
CA PRO A 27 6.16 3.30 -10.82
C PRO A 27 5.48 2.20 -9.99
N TYR A 28 4.33 2.51 -9.39
CA TYR A 28 3.55 1.53 -8.63
C TYR A 28 3.23 0.26 -9.43
N ALA A 29 2.92 0.42 -10.73
CA ALA A 29 2.65 -0.70 -11.63
C ALA A 29 3.86 -1.63 -11.86
N GLN A 30 5.08 -1.17 -11.57
CA GLN A 30 6.32 -1.94 -11.65
C GLN A 30 6.75 -2.49 -10.27
N GLY A 31 5.86 -2.46 -9.28
CA GLY A 31 6.14 -2.91 -7.90
C GLY A 31 6.75 -1.84 -7.01
N GLY A 32 6.79 -0.57 -7.43
CA GLY A 32 7.29 0.51 -6.61
C GLY A 32 6.42 0.75 -5.36
N PRO A 33 7.00 0.75 -4.14
CA PRO A 33 6.24 0.93 -2.92
C PRO A 33 5.73 2.37 -2.80
N THR A 34 4.56 2.55 -2.19
CA THR A 34 4.08 3.87 -1.77
C THR A 34 4.83 4.28 -0.50
N HIS A 35 6.06 4.75 -0.68
CA HIS A 35 6.98 5.08 0.40
C HIS A 35 7.59 6.47 0.23
N ALA A 36 8.05 7.07 1.33
CA ALA A 36 8.59 8.42 1.38
C ALA A 36 9.77 8.68 0.45
N SER A 37 10.68 7.71 0.35
CA SER A 37 11.81 7.75 -0.57
C SER A 37 11.43 7.42 -2.02
N ASN A 38 10.21 6.94 -2.28
CA ASN A 38 9.69 6.72 -3.63
C ASN A 38 8.82 7.86 -4.15
N LEU A 39 8.30 8.71 -3.27
CA LEU A 39 7.29 9.70 -3.62
C LEU A 39 7.88 11.10 -3.67
N LYS A 40 7.36 11.90 -4.60
CA LYS A 40 7.63 13.34 -4.73
C LYS A 40 6.45 14.09 -5.31
N ALA A 41 6.41 15.40 -5.10
CA ALA A 41 5.40 16.28 -5.65
C ALA A 41 5.75 16.72 -7.08
N TYR A 42 4.91 16.39 -8.05
CA TYR A 42 4.94 17.00 -9.38
C TYR A 42 3.58 17.60 -9.73
N CYS A 43 3.58 18.78 -10.34
CA CYS A 43 2.37 19.31 -10.94
C CYS A 43 1.92 18.41 -12.10
N ARG A 44 0.64 18.51 -12.48
CA ARG A 44 0.07 17.64 -13.51
C ARG A 44 0.87 17.67 -14.81
N THR A 45 1.33 18.84 -15.23
CA THR A 45 2.16 19.03 -16.44
C THR A 45 3.47 18.26 -16.35
N HIS A 46 4.24 18.46 -15.28
CA HIS A 46 5.54 17.83 -15.11
C HIS A 46 5.46 16.33 -14.85
N HIS A 47 4.40 15.88 -14.18
CA HIS A 47 4.09 14.46 -14.08
C HIS A 47 3.92 13.84 -15.48
N LEU A 48 3.18 14.48 -16.37
CA LEU A 48 3.02 14.01 -17.76
C LEU A 48 4.33 14.04 -18.55
N VAL A 49 5.12 15.11 -18.42
CA VAL A 49 6.44 15.22 -19.08
C VAL A 49 7.36 14.09 -18.64
N LYS A 50 7.41 13.79 -17.33
CA LYS A 50 8.14 12.62 -16.81
C LYS A 50 7.67 11.32 -17.47
N THR A 51 6.36 11.06 -17.43
CA THR A 51 5.80 9.77 -17.85
C THR A 51 6.04 9.51 -19.34
N PHE A 52 5.91 10.54 -20.18
CA PHE A 52 5.82 10.32 -21.62
C PHE A 52 7.05 10.78 -22.40
N TRP A 53 7.81 11.75 -21.91
CA TRP A 53 8.81 12.45 -22.74
C TRP A 53 10.24 12.01 -22.46
N GLY A 54 10.46 10.75 -22.06
CA GLY A 54 11.79 10.15 -21.97
C GLY A 54 12.70 10.70 -20.87
N TRP A 55 12.13 11.40 -19.89
CA TRP A 55 12.86 11.87 -18.71
C TRP A 55 13.14 10.69 -17.78
N ARG A 56 14.34 10.67 -17.23
CA ARG A 56 14.75 9.71 -16.20
C ARG A 56 14.98 10.44 -14.89
N GLU A 57 14.79 9.73 -13.79
CA GLU A 57 14.99 10.30 -12.47
C GLU A 57 15.54 9.28 -11.49
N LYS A 58 16.33 9.77 -10.54
CA LYS A 58 16.81 9.04 -9.38
C LYS A 58 16.49 9.85 -8.14
N GLN A 59 15.80 9.22 -7.19
CA GLN A 59 15.52 9.81 -5.89
C GLN A 59 16.46 9.22 -4.85
N LEU A 60 17.14 10.09 -4.11
CA LEU A 60 18.00 9.71 -3.01
C LEU A 60 17.19 9.61 -1.70
N PRO A 61 17.68 8.90 -0.67
CA PRO A 61 16.95 8.70 0.58
C PRO A 61 16.56 9.99 1.30
N ASP A 62 17.38 11.04 1.19
CA ASP A 62 17.17 12.39 1.73
C ASP A 62 16.08 13.21 0.97
N GLY A 63 15.55 12.67 -0.13
CA GLY A 63 14.57 13.34 -0.98
C GLY A 63 15.18 14.23 -2.06
N THR A 64 16.50 14.22 -2.22
CA THR A 64 17.18 14.85 -3.35
C THR A 64 16.81 14.11 -4.64
N LEU A 65 16.52 14.87 -5.69
CA LEU A 65 16.14 14.34 -7.00
C LEU A 65 17.19 14.71 -8.03
N ILE A 66 17.60 13.70 -8.79
CA ILE A 66 18.48 13.83 -9.94
C ILE A 66 17.62 13.53 -11.16
N LEU A 67 17.30 14.55 -11.94
CA LEU A 67 16.52 14.43 -13.18
C LEU A 67 17.46 14.46 -14.38
N THR A 68 17.34 13.49 -15.28
CA THR A 68 18.09 13.45 -16.53
C THR A 68 17.14 13.68 -17.70
N ALA A 69 17.38 14.77 -18.43
CA ALA A 69 16.67 15.11 -19.64
C ALA A 69 16.94 14.08 -20.76
N PRO A 70 16.05 13.98 -21.75
CA PRO A 70 16.28 13.15 -22.95
C PRO A 70 17.54 13.54 -23.72
N THR A 71 17.96 14.81 -23.61
CA THR A 71 19.20 15.34 -24.21
C THR A 71 20.46 14.97 -23.42
N GLY A 72 20.31 14.32 -22.25
CA GLY A 72 21.42 13.94 -21.37
C GLY A 72 21.77 14.94 -20.27
N HIS A 73 21.25 16.18 -20.32
CA HIS A 73 21.46 17.15 -19.24
C HIS A 73 20.89 16.65 -17.92
N THR A 74 21.60 16.90 -16.82
CA THR A 74 21.18 16.49 -15.48
C THR A 74 20.92 17.70 -14.61
N TYR A 75 19.82 17.64 -13.86
CA TYR A 75 19.38 18.68 -12.94
C TYR A 75 19.20 18.07 -11.55
N VAL A 76 19.65 18.80 -10.53
CA VAL A 76 19.49 18.39 -9.14
C VAL A 76 18.51 19.33 -8.47
N THR A 77 17.50 18.78 -7.80
CA THR A 77 16.59 19.56 -6.96
C THR A 77 16.58 18.98 -5.56
N THR A 78 16.55 19.84 -4.54
CA THR A 78 16.44 19.46 -3.12
C THR A 78 15.10 19.92 -2.55
N PRO A 79 14.48 19.21 -1.59
CA PRO A 79 13.14 19.54 -1.16
C PRO A 79 13.03 20.97 -0.66
N GLY A 80 11.94 21.68 -0.96
CA GLY A 80 11.80 23.09 -0.59
C GLY A 80 11.88 23.33 0.91
N SER A 81 11.55 22.31 1.72
CA SER A 81 11.68 22.37 3.18
C SER A 81 13.10 22.17 3.70
N ALA A 82 14.10 21.87 2.87
CA ALA A 82 15.44 21.46 3.34
C ALA A 82 16.11 22.50 4.25
N LEU A 83 15.90 23.79 3.98
CA LEU A 83 16.46 24.88 4.79
C LEU A 83 15.63 25.18 6.04
N LEU A 84 14.30 25.14 5.93
CA LEU A 84 13.40 25.57 7.01
C LEU A 84 13.04 24.43 7.98
N PHE A 85 12.98 23.20 7.48
CA PHE A 85 12.54 22.01 8.19
C PHE A 85 13.41 20.79 7.81
N PRO A 86 14.70 20.77 8.17
CA PRO A 86 15.63 19.70 7.79
C PRO A 86 15.21 18.32 8.32
N ALA A 87 14.44 18.28 9.42
CA ALA A 87 13.87 17.04 9.95
C ALA A 87 12.94 16.33 8.95
N LEU A 88 12.25 17.06 8.06
CA LEU A 88 11.38 16.47 7.03
C LEU A 88 12.16 15.85 5.87
N CYS A 89 13.45 16.18 5.74
CA CYS A 89 14.36 15.68 4.71
C CYS A 89 15.27 14.56 5.23
N GLN A 90 15.02 14.06 6.44
CA GLN A 90 15.79 12.93 6.95
C GLN A 90 15.55 11.68 6.11
N PRO A 91 16.61 10.89 5.83
CA PRO A 91 16.51 9.64 5.10
C PRO A 91 15.42 8.75 5.69
N THR A 92 14.38 8.46 4.90
CA THR A 92 13.25 7.64 5.38
C THR A 92 13.47 6.15 5.15
N GLY A 93 14.64 5.77 4.61
CA GLY A 93 15.00 4.41 4.25
C GLY A 93 15.45 4.30 2.79
N GLU A 94 16.45 3.46 2.56
CA GLU A 94 16.89 3.13 1.22
C GLU A 94 15.82 2.32 0.50
N MET A 95 15.55 2.68 -0.75
CA MET A 95 14.77 1.81 -1.61
C MET A 95 15.74 0.89 -2.33
N ALA A 96 15.59 -0.41 -2.14
CA ALA A 96 16.14 -1.36 -3.10
C ALA A 96 15.48 -1.07 -4.44
N ALA A 97 16.24 -0.52 -5.38
CA ALA A 97 15.77 -0.40 -6.76
C ALA A 97 15.47 -1.83 -7.24
N PRO A 98 14.25 -2.15 -7.72
CA PRO A 98 14.04 -3.41 -8.41
C PRO A 98 15.04 -3.50 -9.56
N PRO A 99 15.48 -4.72 -9.96
CA PRO A 99 16.43 -4.88 -11.05
C PRO A 99 15.92 -4.09 -12.24
N ALA A 100 16.78 -3.22 -12.78
CA ALA A 100 16.41 -2.32 -13.85
C ALA A 100 15.86 -3.13 -15.01
N ASN A 101 14.55 -3.05 -15.24
CA ASN A 101 14.00 -3.52 -16.50
C ASN A 101 14.66 -2.69 -17.60
N PRO A 102 15.12 -3.30 -18.71
CA PRO A 102 15.67 -2.55 -19.81
C PRO A 102 14.68 -1.46 -20.23
N PRO A 103 15.16 -0.28 -20.66
CA PRO A 103 14.29 0.82 -21.06
C PRO A 103 13.28 0.25 -22.06
N GLN A 104 12.00 0.28 -21.68
CA GLN A 104 10.94 -0.15 -22.57
C GLN A 104 11.04 0.76 -23.80
N HIS A 105 11.38 0.16 -24.94
CA HIS A 105 11.41 0.85 -26.22
C HIS A 105 9.97 1.31 -26.48
N HIS A 106 9.67 2.56 -26.16
CA HIS A 106 8.36 3.13 -26.44
C HIS A 106 8.22 3.10 -27.97
N CYS A 107 7.37 2.19 -28.44
CA CYS A 107 7.04 1.99 -29.84
C CYS A 107 6.80 3.33 -30.55
N GLY A 108 7.31 3.45 -31.79
CA GLY A 108 7.47 4.66 -32.60
C GLY A 108 6.21 5.43 -33.01
N ASP A 109 5.07 5.22 -32.35
CA ASP A 109 3.86 6.01 -32.58
C ASP A 109 3.82 7.22 -31.63
N ARG A 110 4.59 8.25 -32.00
CA ARG A 110 4.66 9.56 -31.30
C ARG A 110 3.30 10.24 -31.12
N ALA A 111 2.25 9.78 -31.81
CA ALA A 111 0.90 10.32 -31.78
C ALA A 111 0.00 9.72 -30.68
N ALA A 112 0.34 8.58 -30.09
CA ALA A 112 -0.50 7.86 -29.13
C ALA A 112 0.05 7.91 -27.69
N MET A 113 0.49 9.09 -27.23
CA MET A 113 1.11 9.23 -25.90
C MET A 113 0.12 9.07 -24.72
N MET A 114 -1.19 9.02 -24.96
CA MET A 114 -2.18 8.84 -23.91
C MET A 114 -2.99 7.57 -24.17
N PRO A 115 -2.94 6.54 -23.31
CA PRO A 115 -3.87 5.42 -23.38
C PRO A 115 -5.30 5.98 -23.34
N LYS A 116 -6.04 5.84 -24.46
CA LYS A 116 -7.44 6.25 -24.48
C LYS A 116 -8.18 5.41 -23.45
N ARG A 117 -8.79 6.09 -22.48
CA ARG A 117 -9.53 5.42 -21.42
C ARG A 117 -10.70 4.65 -22.06
N ARG A 118 -10.67 3.31 -21.95
CA ARG A 118 -11.71 2.43 -22.54
C ARG A 118 -13.08 2.57 -21.86
N ARG A 119 -13.14 3.16 -20.66
CA ARG A 119 -14.34 3.32 -19.82
C ARG A 119 -14.40 4.73 -19.25
N THR A 120 -15.56 5.25 -18.87
CA THR A 120 -15.64 6.56 -18.20
C THR A 120 -15.24 6.46 -16.72
N ARG A 121 -14.90 7.58 -16.06
CA ARG A 121 -14.63 7.60 -14.61
C ARG A 121 -15.83 7.09 -13.79
N ALA A 122 -17.05 7.35 -14.27
CA ALA A 122 -18.27 6.88 -13.65
C ALA A 122 -18.40 5.35 -13.77
N GLN A 123 -18.09 4.79 -14.93
CA GLN A 123 -18.11 3.33 -15.17
C GLN A 123 -17.06 2.59 -14.32
N ASP A 124 -15.82 3.08 -14.27
CA ASP A 124 -14.78 2.50 -13.41
C ASP A 124 -15.18 2.55 -11.92
N ARG A 125 -15.76 3.67 -11.47
CA ARG A 125 -16.26 3.82 -10.10
C ARG A 125 -17.39 2.82 -9.82
N ALA A 126 -18.37 2.72 -10.72
CA ALA A 126 -19.49 1.79 -10.57
C ALA A 126 -19.02 0.33 -10.52
N GLN A 127 -18.07 -0.05 -11.38
CA GLN A 127 -17.49 -1.40 -11.36
C GLN A 127 -16.74 -1.70 -10.07
N ARG A 128 -15.95 -0.75 -9.56
CA ARG A 128 -15.25 -0.92 -8.29
C ARG A 128 -16.25 -1.11 -7.14
N ILE A 129 -17.30 -0.30 -7.08
CA ILE A 129 -18.38 -0.43 -6.09
C ILE A 129 -19.09 -1.78 -6.22
N ALA A 130 -19.39 -2.23 -7.44
CA ALA A 130 -20.04 -3.52 -7.67
C ALA A 130 -19.14 -4.69 -7.24
N ALA A 131 -17.84 -4.65 -7.55
CA ALA A 131 -16.88 -5.65 -7.11
C ALA A 131 -16.72 -5.66 -5.58
N GLU A 132 -16.65 -4.48 -4.94
CA GLU A 132 -16.65 -4.33 -3.48
C GLU A 132 -17.92 -4.95 -2.86
N ARG A 133 -19.10 -4.62 -3.40
CA ARG A 133 -20.39 -5.13 -2.93
C ARG A 133 -20.47 -6.65 -3.09
N ARG A 134 -19.95 -7.20 -4.19
CA ARG A 134 -19.89 -8.65 -4.40
C ARG A 134 -18.99 -9.33 -3.36
N ARG A 135 -17.77 -8.84 -3.15
CA ARG A 135 -16.87 -9.33 -2.09
C ARG A 135 -17.54 -9.28 -0.71
N ASN A 136 -18.19 -8.17 -0.39
CA ASN A 136 -18.90 -8.01 0.89
C ASN A 136 -20.11 -8.95 1.01
N ARG A 137 -20.81 -9.25 -0.08
CA ARG A 137 -21.90 -10.23 -0.10
C ARG A 137 -21.38 -11.64 0.12
N GLU A 138 -20.33 -12.03 -0.58
CA GLU A 138 -19.65 -13.33 -0.42
C GLU A 138 -19.17 -13.50 1.03
N ALA A 139 -18.48 -12.49 1.61
CA ALA A 139 -18.02 -12.53 2.99
C ALA A 139 -19.16 -12.60 4.03
N ARG A 140 -20.35 -12.07 3.72
CA ARG A 140 -21.55 -12.22 4.58
C ARG A 140 -22.16 -13.61 4.47
N LEU A 141 -22.24 -14.16 3.26
CA LEU A 141 -22.75 -15.51 3.05
C LEU A 141 -21.84 -16.55 3.71
N ALA A 142 -20.52 -16.44 3.55
CA ALA A 142 -19.55 -17.29 4.22
C ALA A 142 -19.70 -17.23 5.76
N ARG A 143 -19.82 -16.03 6.35
CA ARG A 143 -20.09 -15.88 7.79
C ARG A 143 -21.44 -16.46 8.21
N ARG A 144 -22.48 -16.35 7.39
CA ARG A 144 -23.79 -16.95 7.67
C ARG A 144 -23.73 -18.48 7.60
N GLU A 145 -23.02 -19.02 6.63
CA GLU A 145 -22.79 -20.45 6.46
C GLU A 145 -21.97 -21.02 7.62
N GLU A 146 -20.88 -20.36 8.01
CA GLU A 146 -20.09 -20.67 9.21
C GLU A 146 -20.95 -20.66 10.49
N ARG A 147 -21.82 -19.66 10.63
CA ARG A 147 -22.76 -19.64 11.76
C ARG A 147 -23.74 -20.80 11.72
N LEU A 148 -24.30 -21.11 10.55
CA LEU A 148 -25.24 -22.23 10.39
C LEU A 148 -24.56 -23.59 10.61
N SER A 149 -23.32 -23.76 10.16
CA SER A 149 -22.55 -24.98 10.38
C SER A 149 -22.22 -25.16 11.86
N TYR A 150 -21.88 -24.07 12.58
CA TYR A 150 -21.71 -24.09 14.03
C TYR A 150 -22.96 -24.61 14.76
N PHE A 151 -24.15 -24.15 14.38
CA PHE A 151 -25.41 -24.59 15.00
C PHE A 151 -25.86 -26.01 14.57
N ASN A 152 -25.38 -26.52 13.43
CA ASN A 152 -25.73 -27.84 12.90
C ASN A 152 -24.72 -28.94 13.27
N LEU A 153 -23.68 -28.63 14.05
CA LEU A 153 -22.79 -29.65 14.60
C LEU A 153 -23.57 -30.53 15.59
N PRO A 154 -23.47 -31.87 15.50
CA PRO A 154 -24.06 -32.74 16.51
C PRO A 154 -23.44 -32.42 17.87
N HIS A 155 -24.29 -32.08 18.84
CA HIS A 155 -23.84 -31.89 20.21
C HIS A 155 -23.15 -33.17 20.69
N PRO A 156 -22.03 -33.08 21.43
CA PRO A 156 -21.46 -34.27 22.04
C PRO A 156 -22.53 -34.86 22.94
N THR A 157 -23.00 -36.07 22.62
CA THR A 157 -23.94 -36.79 23.45
C THR A 157 -23.26 -36.97 24.79
N THR A 158 -23.69 -36.24 25.81
CA THR A 158 -23.32 -36.51 27.19
C THR A 158 -23.74 -37.94 27.49
N THR A 159 -22.78 -38.86 27.46
CA THR A 159 -22.95 -40.21 27.96
C THR A 159 -23.37 -40.06 29.42
N THR A 160 -24.63 -40.36 29.71
CA THR A 160 -25.14 -40.47 31.08
C THR A 160 -24.32 -41.54 31.77
N THR A 161 -23.30 -41.13 32.52
CA THR A 161 -22.63 -41.99 33.49
C THR A 161 -23.65 -42.31 34.57
N THR A 162 -24.22 -43.50 34.49
CA THR A 162 -25.01 -44.10 35.57
C THR A 162 -24.16 -44.03 36.84
N HIS A 163 -24.52 -43.13 37.76
CA HIS A 163 -23.96 -43.13 39.11
C HIS A 163 -24.39 -44.44 39.78
N HIS A 164 -23.50 -45.43 39.80
CA HIS A 164 -23.61 -46.51 40.76
C HIS A 164 -23.59 -45.87 42.15
N ARG A 165 -24.68 -46.07 42.91
CA ARG A 165 -24.73 -45.76 44.34
C ARG A 165 -23.58 -46.52 45.01
N PHE A 166 -22.52 -45.80 45.37
CA PHE A 166 -21.55 -46.28 46.33
C PHE A 166 -22.25 -46.39 47.67
N SER A 167 -22.44 -47.64 48.11
CA SER A 167 -22.76 -47.95 49.49
C SER A 167 -21.60 -47.45 50.36
N CYS A 168 -21.92 -46.58 51.32
CA CYS A 168 -20.98 -46.10 52.32
C CYS A 168 -20.68 -47.26 53.27
N ASP A 169 -19.51 -47.88 53.14
CA ASP A 169 -18.94 -48.68 54.21
C ASP A 169 -17.91 -47.82 54.95
N SER A 170 -18.25 -47.52 56.19
CA SER A 170 -17.41 -46.79 57.12
C SER A 170 -16.16 -47.61 57.43
N THR A 171 -14.97 -47.16 57.00
CA THR A 171 -13.76 -47.27 57.82
C THR A 171 -12.62 -46.42 57.27
N ARG A 172 -12.03 -45.67 58.20
CA ARG A 172 -10.66 -45.13 58.25
C ARG A 172 -10.35 -43.78 57.56
N PHE A 173 -10.49 -42.77 58.41
CA PHE A 173 -9.70 -41.55 58.52
C PHE A 173 -8.21 -41.74 58.18
N GLU A 174 -7.66 -40.93 57.27
CA GLU A 174 -6.26 -40.52 57.34
C GLU A 174 -6.08 -39.14 56.68
N LEU A 175 -5.74 -38.17 57.53
CA LEU A 175 -5.47 -36.77 57.20
C LEU A 175 -4.03 -36.65 56.71
N HIS A 176 -3.83 -36.14 55.49
CA HIS A 176 -2.57 -35.52 55.12
C HIS A 176 -2.80 -34.10 54.64
N HIS A 177 -2.46 -33.18 55.53
CA HIS A 177 -2.28 -31.76 55.28
C HIS A 177 -0.93 -31.55 54.58
N THR A 178 -0.91 -30.77 53.50
CA THR A 178 0.27 -29.98 53.15
C THR A 178 -0.13 -28.69 52.44
N THR A 179 0.53 -27.65 52.90
CA THR A 179 0.36 -26.22 52.70
C THR A 179 0.77 -25.71 51.31
N TRP A 180 0.19 -24.56 50.97
CA TRP A 180 0.43 -23.58 49.90
C TRP A 180 1.82 -23.55 49.26
#